data_AF-A0A430VPK6-F1
#
_entry.id   AF-A0A430VPK6-F1
#
_cell.length_a   1.000
_cell.length_b   1.000
_cell.length_c   1.000
_cell.angle_alpha   90.00
_cell.angle_beta   90.00
_cell.angle_gamma   90.00
#
_symmetry.space_group_name_H-M   'P 1'
#
loop_
_entity.id
_entity.type
_entity.pdbx_description
1 polymer ?
#
loop_
_entity_poly.entity_id
_entity_poly.type
_entity_poly.pdbx_seq_one_letter_code
_entity_poly.pdbx_strand_id
1 'polypeptide(L)'
;MIVRHRKGYTLTFDPQTHRYTLENNGETRVLPSVTRVLSVLAKPRVNTWAMDTMAQHILDNYYPGMSTEEMILLLQEARTKPEGESQKAADTGSEVHDWIEGFLQGVPKGLPVNPRARKAVESFLDWWHREKRDFLLSEEIVAHPPLGYAGKVDLVLQDGTLVDFKTSKALYPEYRLQLGAYALALEWWENITPTRGLLVRLGKDGFLEVQEVDLERPKQAFSHLMEVYRYLNPPS
;
A
#
# COMPACT_ATOMS: atom_id res chain seq x y z
N MET A 1 7.62 15.24 -9.27
CA MET A 1 8.63 14.18 -9.28
C MET A 1 9.35 14.18 -7.95
N ILE A 2 9.55 13.03 -7.33
CA ILE A 2 10.39 12.86 -6.14
C ILE A 2 11.68 12.19 -6.61
N VAL A 3 12.83 12.76 -6.26
CA VAL A 3 14.15 12.29 -6.73
C VAL A 3 15.07 12.05 -5.54
N ARG A 4 15.76 10.91 -5.54
CA ARG A 4 16.76 10.54 -4.54
C ARG A 4 18.03 10.03 -5.18
N HIS A 5 19.17 10.48 -4.65
CA HIS A 5 20.48 10.04 -5.08
C HIS A 5 21.13 9.23 -3.97
N ARG A 6 21.49 7.97 -4.27
CA ARG A 6 22.12 7.09 -3.28
C ARG A 6 23.00 6.04 -3.96
N LYS A 7 24.19 5.80 -3.41
CA LYS A 7 25.12 4.75 -3.87
C LYS A 7 25.43 4.78 -5.38
N GLY A 8 25.47 5.98 -5.99
CA GLY A 8 25.67 6.16 -7.43
C GLY A 8 24.42 5.96 -8.30
N TYR A 9 23.25 5.75 -7.67
CA TYR A 9 21.96 5.63 -8.34
C TYR A 9 21.15 6.91 -8.21
N THR A 10 20.34 7.20 -9.22
CA THR A 10 19.27 8.20 -9.16
C THR A 10 17.92 7.48 -9.23
N LEU A 11 17.18 7.46 -8.13
CA LEU A 11 15.82 6.94 -8.06
C LEU A 11 14.84 8.09 -8.24
N THR A 12 13.92 7.94 -9.19
CA THR A 12 12.87 8.90 -9.46
C THR A 12 11.51 8.24 -9.31
N PHE A 13 10.61 8.87 -8.56
CA PHE A 13 9.21 8.49 -8.44
C PHE A 13 8.31 9.57 -9.05
N ASP A 14 7.40 9.14 -9.92
CA ASP A 14 6.32 9.95 -10.47
C ASP A 14 5.00 9.61 -9.75
N PRO A 15 4.48 10.50 -8.89
CA PRO A 15 3.21 10.28 -8.21
C PRO A 15 2.00 10.19 -9.16
N GLN A 16 2.06 10.80 -10.36
CA GLN A 16 0.93 10.78 -11.29
C GLN A 16 0.80 9.44 -11.99
N THR A 17 1.92 8.86 -12.40
CA THR A 17 1.95 7.56 -13.09
C THR A 17 2.27 6.39 -12.16
N HIS A 18 2.51 6.67 -10.87
CA HIS A 18 3.00 5.72 -9.86
C HIS A 18 4.23 4.91 -10.32
N ARG A 19 5.12 5.55 -11.08
CA ARG A 19 6.24 4.88 -11.75
C ARG A 19 7.56 5.18 -11.04
N TYR A 20 8.35 4.13 -10.83
CA TYR A 20 9.73 4.22 -10.34
C TYR A 20 10.71 4.01 -11.49
N THR A 21 11.66 4.93 -11.61
CA THR A 21 12.76 4.86 -12.58
C THR A 21 14.08 4.94 -11.83
N LEU A 22 14.98 4.01 -12.11
CA LEU A 22 16.32 3.93 -11.54
C LEU A 22 17.36 4.14 -12.63
N GLU A 23 18.23 5.14 -12.44
CA GLU A 23 19.35 5.41 -13.31
C GLU A 23 20.68 5.09 -12.61
N ASN A 24 21.60 4.45 -13.34
CA ASN A 24 22.99 4.23 -12.90
C ASN A 24 23.91 4.13 -14.13
N ASN A 25 25.03 4.86 -14.13
CA ASN A 25 26.03 4.83 -15.21
C ASN A 25 25.45 5.06 -16.61
N GLY A 26 24.43 5.92 -16.75
CA GLY A 26 23.75 6.20 -18.02
C GLY A 26 22.73 5.15 -18.46
N GLU A 27 22.58 4.04 -17.74
CA GLU A 27 21.49 3.08 -17.95
C GLU A 27 20.27 3.47 -17.12
N THR A 28 19.09 3.47 -17.74
CA THR A 28 17.81 3.72 -17.08
C THR A 28 16.95 2.47 -17.10
N ARG A 29 16.37 2.11 -15.95
CA ARG A 29 15.48 0.96 -15.80
C ARG A 29 14.21 1.35 -15.06
N VAL A 30 13.06 0.84 -15.50
CA VAL A 30 11.80 0.96 -14.77
C VAL A 30 11.74 -0.15 -13.73
N LEU A 31 11.44 0.21 -12.48
CA LEU A 31 11.33 -0.75 -11.38
C LEU A 31 9.86 -1.02 -11.04
N PRO A 32 9.46 -2.28 -10.79
CA PRO A 32 8.17 -2.57 -10.20
C PRO A 32 8.12 -2.04 -8.76
N SER A 33 6.96 -1.55 -8.35
CA SER A 33 6.69 -1.24 -6.95
C SER A 33 6.57 -2.53 -6.12
N VAL A 34 6.79 -2.45 -4.81
CA VAL A 34 6.48 -3.57 -3.89
C VAL A 34 5.04 -4.07 -4.08
N THR A 35 4.06 -3.17 -4.17
CA THR A 35 2.65 -3.54 -4.39
C THR A 35 2.41 -4.23 -5.74
N ARG A 36 3.17 -3.88 -6.79
CA ARG A 36 3.12 -4.52 -8.11
C ARG A 36 3.71 -5.93 -8.06
N VAL A 37 4.77 -6.15 -7.27
CA VAL A 37 5.34 -7.48 -7.04
C VAL A 37 4.33 -8.37 -6.31
N LEU A 38 3.72 -7.86 -5.25
CA LEU A 38 2.68 -8.55 -4.48
C LEU A 38 1.42 -8.87 -5.31
N SER A 39 1.21 -8.22 -6.46
CA SER A 39 0.04 -8.45 -7.31
C SER A 39 0.03 -9.84 -7.97
N VAL A 40 1.16 -10.56 -7.93
CA VAL A 40 1.26 -11.95 -8.43
C VAL A 40 0.55 -12.93 -7.49
N LEU A 41 0.40 -12.58 -6.21
CA LEU A 41 -0.30 -13.42 -5.25
C LEU A 41 -1.80 -13.40 -5.52
N ALA A 42 -2.41 -14.59 -5.50
CA ALA A 42 -3.86 -14.71 -5.59
C ALA A 42 -4.54 -14.02 -4.39
N LYS A 43 -5.64 -13.31 -4.64
CA LYS A 43 -6.43 -12.62 -3.61
C LYS A 43 -7.82 -13.23 -3.49
N PRO A 44 -7.94 -14.51 -3.06
CA PRO A 44 -9.22 -15.23 -3.11
C PRO A 44 -10.34 -14.51 -2.35
N ARG A 45 -10.02 -13.89 -1.20
CA ARG A 45 -11.01 -13.14 -0.41
C ARG A 45 -11.55 -11.91 -1.14
N VAL A 46 -10.73 -11.26 -1.96
CA VAL A 46 -11.17 -10.11 -2.78
C VAL A 46 -12.07 -10.60 -3.92
N ASN A 47 -11.74 -11.74 -4.53
CA ASN A 47 -12.58 -12.35 -5.56
C ASN A 47 -13.95 -12.74 -5.01
N THR A 48 -13.99 -13.41 -3.85
CA THR A 48 -15.24 -13.76 -3.17
C THR A 48 -16.06 -12.51 -2.86
N TRP A 49 -15.45 -11.50 -2.24
CA TRP A 49 -16.14 -10.24 -1.96
C TRP A 49 -16.69 -9.56 -3.21
N ALA A 50 -15.95 -9.55 -4.32
CA ALA A 50 -16.42 -8.95 -5.57
C ALA A 50 -17.65 -9.69 -6.13
N MET A 51 -17.66 -11.02 -6.05
CA MET A 51 -18.80 -11.85 -6.44
C MET A 51 -20.01 -11.60 -5.53
N ASP A 52 -19.79 -11.52 -4.22
CA ASP A 52 -20.85 -11.25 -3.24
C ASP A 52 -21.47 -9.86 -3.46
N THR A 53 -20.65 -8.83 -3.69
CA THR A 53 -21.11 -7.46 -3.99
C THR A 53 -21.93 -7.43 -5.28
N MET A 54 -21.51 -8.14 -6.33
CA MET A 54 -22.26 -8.25 -7.57
C MET A 54 -23.60 -8.96 -7.35
N ALA A 55 -23.60 -10.09 -6.65
CA ALA A 55 -24.80 -10.87 -6.36
C ALA A 55 -25.80 -10.07 -5.52
N GLN A 56 -25.32 -9.38 -4.48
CA GLN A 56 -26.16 -8.53 -3.64
C GLN A 56 -26.79 -7.39 -4.44
N HIS A 57 -26.02 -6.72 -5.31
CA HIS A 57 -26.57 -5.66 -6.15
C HIS A 57 -27.68 -6.17 -7.09
N ILE A 58 -27.52 -7.38 -7.64
CA ILE A 58 -28.57 -8.01 -8.45
C ILE A 58 -29.82 -8.28 -7.60
N LEU A 59 -29.64 -8.87 -6.41
CA LEU A 59 -30.76 -9.18 -5.51
C LEU A 59 -31.53 -7.93 -5.06
N ASP A 60 -30.82 -6.83 -4.79
CA ASP A 60 -31.41 -5.58 -4.32
C ASP A 60 -32.21 -4.84 -5.39
N ASN A 61 -31.95 -5.11 -6.68
CA ASN A 61 -32.52 -4.35 -7.80
C ASN A 61 -33.35 -5.23 -8.77
N TYR A 62 -33.34 -6.54 -8.58
CA TYR A 62 -34.20 -7.45 -9.33
C TYR A 62 -35.67 -7.30 -8.92
N TYR A 63 -36.58 -7.42 -9.89
CA TYR A 63 -38.01 -7.50 -9.64
C TYR A 63 -38.69 -8.49 -10.60
N PRO A 64 -39.78 -9.17 -10.16
CA PRO A 64 -40.51 -10.08 -11.03
C PRO A 64 -41.12 -9.36 -12.23
N GLY A 65 -40.92 -9.91 -13.44
CA GLY A 65 -41.43 -9.33 -14.69
C GLY A 65 -40.45 -8.39 -15.41
N MET A 66 -39.23 -8.21 -14.87
CA MET A 66 -38.14 -7.51 -15.55
C MET A 66 -37.87 -8.13 -16.94
N SER A 67 -37.74 -7.28 -17.96
CA SER A 67 -37.41 -7.66 -19.33
C SER A 67 -35.97 -8.15 -19.46
N THR A 68 -35.67 -8.83 -20.57
CA THR A 68 -34.30 -9.28 -20.88
C THR A 68 -33.34 -8.09 -20.98
N GLU A 69 -33.77 -6.99 -21.60
CA GLU A 69 -32.96 -5.78 -21.77
C GLU A 69 -32.61 -5.15 -20.42
N GLU A 70 -33.59 -5.04 -19.51
CA GLU A 70 -33.37 -4.53 -18.16
C GLU A 70 -32.44 -5.43 -17.35
N MET A 71 -32.56 -6.76 -17.50
CA MET A 71 -31.67 -7.71 -16.85
C MET A 71 -30.22 -7.59 -17.35
N ILE A 72 -30.02 -7.36 -18.66
CA ILE A 72 -28.68 -7.12 -19.22
C ILE A 72 -28.07 -5.84 -18.63
N LEU A 73 -28.84 -4.75 -18.53
CA LEU A 73 -28.38 -3.50 -17.93
C LEU A 73 -28.01 -3.67 -16.45
N LEU A 74 -28.84 -4.39 -15.68
CA LEU A 74 -28.56 -4.70 -14.28
C LEU A 74 -27.25 -5.49 -14.13
N LEU A 75 -27.02 -6.50 -14.97
CA LEU A 75 -25.78 -7.27 -14.94
C LEU A 75 -24.55 -6.42 -15.30
N GLN A 76 -24.67 -5.53 -16.27
CA GLN A 76 -23.61 -4.60 -16.63
C GLN A 76 -23.28 -3.65 -15.47
N GLU A 77 -24.31 -3.09 -14.82
CA GLU A 77 -24.13 -2.24 -13.64
C GLU A 77 -23.47 -3.04 -12.50
N ALA A 78 -23.99 -4.22 -12.16
CA ALA A 78 -23.49 -5.07 -11.08
C ALA A 78 -22.00 -5.41 -11.25
N ARG A 79 -21.55 -5.66 -12.48
CA ARG A 79 -20.14 -5.96 -12.78
C ARG A 79 -19.19 -4.81 -12.43
N THR A 80 -19.65 -3.56 -12.47
CA THR A 80 -18.81 -2.39 -12.18
C THR A 80 -18.79 -1.99 -10.70
N LYS A 81 -19.74 -2.50 -9.89
CA LYS A 81 -19.87 -2.13 -8.48
C LYS A 81 -18.63 -2.47 -7.64
N PRO A 82 -18.05 -3.68 -7.72
CA PRO A 82 -16.88 -4.03 -6.91
C PRO A 82 -15.66 -3.15 -7.22
N GLU A 83 -15.47 -2.79 -8.49
CA GLU A 83 -14.40 -1.89 -8.92
C GLU A 83 -14.61 -0.49 -8.35
N GLY A 84 -15.83 0.05 -8.47
CA GLY A 84 -16.19 1.35 -7.90
C GLY A 84 -16.03 1.42 -6.38
N GLU A 85 -16.36 0.35 -5.65
CA GLU A 85 -16.12 0.28 -4.21
C GLU A 85 -14.64 0.17 -3.85
N SER A 86 -13.87 -0.59 -4.64
CA SER A 86 -12.42 -0.73 -4.48
C SER A 86 -11.72 0.61 -4.69
N GLN A 87 -12.11 1.36 -5.73
CA GLN A 87 -11.55 2.68 -6.03
C GLN A 87 -11.83 3.67 -4.90
N LYS A 88 -13.09 3.79 -4.45
CA LYS A 88 -13.45 4.64 -3.29
C LYS A 88 -12.64 4.28 -2.04
N ALA A 89 -12.39 2.98 -1.84
CA ALA A 89 -11.58 2.52 -0.73
C ALA A 89 -10.10 2.90 -0.90
N ALA A 90 -9.55 2.81 -2.10
CA ALA A 90 -8.19 3.25 -2.42
C ALA A 90 -8.04 4.77 -2.23
N ASP A 91 -8.97 5.57 -2.77
CA ASP A 91 -8.96 7.04 -2.67
C ASP A 91 -8.98 7.51 -1.21
N THR A 92 -9.84 6.88 -0.38
CA THR A 92 -9.87 7.16 1.07
C THR A 92 -8.53 6.81 1.73
N GLY A 93 -7.86 5.75 1.27
CA GLY A 93 -6.54 5.37 1.77
C GLY A 93 -5.49 6.41 1.42
N SER A 94 -5.42 6.82 0.14
CA SER A 94 -4.51 7.87 -0.33
C SER A 94 -4.70 9.18 0.42
N GLU A 95 -5.96 9.62 0.63
CA GLU A 95 -6.28 10.82 1.40
C GLU A 95 -5.71 10.76 2.84
N VAL A 96 -5.74 9.58 3.48
CA VAL A 96 -5.19 9.37 4.82
C VAL A 96 -3.65 9.42 4.82
N HIS A 97 -2.98 8.74 3.88
CA HIS A 97 -1.52 8.78 3.79
C HIS A 97 -1.02 10.19 3.45
N ASP A 98 -1.66 10.89 2.51
CA ASP A 98 -1.33 12.28 2.17
C ASP A 98 -1.48 13.21 3.39
N TRP A 99 -2.51 12.97 4.23
CA TRP A 99 -2.68 13.72 5.46
C TRP A 99 -1.56 13.44 6.47
N ILE A 100 -1.23 12.16 6.69
CA ILE A 100 -0.15 11.72 7.59
C ILE A 100 1.20 12.30 7.14
N GLU A 101 1.50 12.26 5.84
CA GLU A 101 2.70 12.85 5.25
C GLU A 101 2.81 14.34 5.61
N GLY A 102 1.73 15.09 5.38
CA GLY A 102 1.69 16.52 5.71
C GLY A 102 1.87 16.78 7.22
N PHE A 103 1.23 15.98 8.06
CA PHE A 103 1.36 16.07 9.51
C PHE A 103 2.81 15.84 9.97
N LEU A 104 3.47 14.78 9.48
CA LEU A 104 4.86 14.44 9.85
C LEU A 104 5.87 15.48 9.33
N GLN A 105 5.57 16.12 8.19
CA GLN A 105 6.37 17.22 7.64
C GLN A 105 6.10 18.58 8.34
N GLY A 106 5.19 18.63 9.32
CA GLY A 106 4.81 19.87 10.01
C GLY A 106 4.01 20.83 9.14
N VAL A 107 3.44 20.35 8.02
CA VAL A 107 2.58 21.13 7.13
C VAL A 107 1.17 21.18 7.74
N PRO A 108 0.65 22.37 8.09
CA PRO A 108 -0.70 22.47 8.65
C PRO A 108 -1.74 21.95 7.68
N LYS A 109 -2.50 20.92 8.08
CA LYS A 109 -3.65 20.39 7.35
C LYS A 109 -4.84 20.28 8.29
N GLY A 110 -6.00 20.73 7.84
CA GLY A 110 -7.28 20.45 8.53
C GLY A 110 -7.60 18.96 8.47
N LEU A 111 -8.49 18.49 9.34
CA LEU A 111 -8.98 17.11 9.27
C LEU A 111 -9.70 16.86 7.93
N PRO A 112 -9.63 15.63 7.38
CA PRO A 112 -10.37 15.27 6.16
C PRO A 112 -11.87 15.56 6.26
N VAL A 113 -12.47 16.00 5.15
CA VAL A 113 -13.92 16.19 5.05
C VAL A 113 -14.64 14.85 4.94
N ASN A 114 -14.02 13.88 4.25
CA ASN A 114 -14.50 12.52 4.15
C ASN A 114 -14.55 11.87 5.55
N PRO A 115 -15.74 11.48 6.07
CA PRO A 115 -15.86 10.95 7.42
C PRO A 115 -15.04 9.68 7.66
N ARG A 116 -14.84 8.86 6.63
CA ARG A 116 -14.03 7.63 6.72
C ARG A 116 -12.55 7.94 6.84
N ALA A 117 -12.05 8.89 6.06
CA ALA A 117 -10.66 9.34 6.14
C ALA A 117 -10.41 10.05 7.48
N ARG A 118 -11.36 10.89 7.92
CA ARG A 118 -11.29 11.58 9.21
C ARG A 118 -11.13 10.61 10.38
N LYS A 119 -11.95 9.56 10.45
CA LYS A 119 -11.84 8.53 11.50
C LYS A 119 -10.47 7.86 11.50
N ALA A 120 -9.95 7.50 10.32
CA ALA A 120 -8.63 6.89 10.20
C ALA A 120 -7.50 7.85 10.63
N VAL A 121 -7.61 9.15 10.31
CA VAL A 121 -6.68 10.19 10.77
C VAL A 121 -6.75 10.39 12.28
N GLU A 122 -7.95 10.40 12.86
CA GLU A 122 -8.13 10.46 14.32
C GLU A 122 -7.49 9.22 15.00
N SER A 123 -7.66 8.02 14.44
CA SER A 123 -6.96 6.81 14.92
C SER A 123 -5.44 6.90 14.78
N PHE A 124 -4.93 7.54 13.72
CA PHE A 124 -3.50 7.78 13.55
C PHE A 124 -2.97 8.72 14.63
N LEU A 125 -3.67 9.82 14.91
CA LEU A 125 -3.30 10.75 15.97
C LEU A 125 -3.28 10.05 17.33
N ASP A 126 -4.29 9.24 17.63
CA ASP A 126 -4.33 8.42 18.86
C ASP A 126 -3.13 7.48 18.96
N TRP A 127 -2.77 6.81 17.86
CA TRP A 127 -1.59 5.94 17.82
C TRP A 127 -0.29 6.74 18.01
N TRP A 128 -0.12 7.84 17.27
CA TRP A 128 1.05 8.71 17.32
C TRP A 128 1.31 9.29 18.71
N HIS A 129 0.26 9.78 19.37
CA HIS A 129 0.35 10.32 20.73
C HIS A 129 0.71 9.27 21.78
N ARG A 130 0.36 8.00 21.56
CA ARG A 130 0.72 6.88 22.46
C ARG A 130 2.15 6.42 22.23
N GLU A 131 2.61 6.40 20.98
CA GLU A 131 3.95 5.95 20.62
C GLU A 131 5.02 6.88 21.22
N LYS A 132 4.76 8.20 21.27
CA LYS A 132 5.65 9.23 21.86
C LYS A 132 7.10 9.15 21.37
N ARG A 133 7.30 8.87 20.08
CA ARG A 133 8.62 8.72 19.47
C ARG A 133 8.81 9.71 18.34
N ASP A 134 10.05 10.16 18.20
CA ASP A 134 10.52 10.81 17.00
C ASP A 134 10.71 9.78 15.88
N PHE A 135 10.65 10.25 14.64
CA PHE A 135 10.89 9.43 13.47
C PHE A 135 12.25 9.71 12.83
N LEU A 136 12.79 8.70 12.16
CA LEU A 136 14.03 8.75 11.40
C LEU A 136 13.75 9.08 9.92
N LEU A 137 12.73 8.44 9.34
CA LEU A 137 12.29 8.64 7.96
C LEU A 137 10.76 8.59 7.89
N SER A 138 10.17 9.35 6.97
CA SER A 138 8.75 9.28 6.65
C SER A 138 8.53 9.50 5.17
N GLU A 139 7.65 8.72 4.55
CA GLU A 139 7.22 8.86 3.16
C GLU A 139 8.41 8.86 2.16
N GLU A 140 9.41 8.02 2.45
CA GLU A 140 10.70 8.01 1.78
C GLU A 140 10.74 6.99 0.64
N ILE A 141 11.24 7.39 -0.53
CA ILE A 141 11.38 6.47 -1.68
C ILE A 141 12.68 5.69 -1.57
N VAL A 142 12.58 4.36 -1.67
CA VAL A 142 13.72 3.44 -1.55
C VAL A 142 13.73 2.46 -2.72
N ALA A 143 14.92 1.96 -3.05
CA ALA A 143 15.08 0.92 -4.05
C ALA A 143 16.03 -0.17 -3.58
N HIS A 144 15.87 -1.38 -4.11
CA HIS A 144 16.80 -2.48 -3.91
C HIS A 144 17.33 -2.96 -5.27
N PRO A 145 18.29 -2.26 -5.90
CA PRO A 145 18.78 -2.59 -7.23
C PRO A 145 19.18 -4.07 -7.45
N PRO A 146 19.81 -4.79 -6.50
CA PRO A 146 20.09 -6.23 -6.71
C PRO A 146 18.83 -7.10 -6.88
N LEU A 147 17.73 -6.74 -6.20
CA LEU A 147 16.43 -7.42 -6.32
C LEU A 147 15.54 -6.72 -7.37
N GLY A 148 15.89 -5.52 -7.82
CA GLY A 148 15.26 -4.86 -8.96
C GLY A 148 13.83 -4.42 -8.67
N TYR A 149 13.56 -3.83 -7.50
CA TYR A 149 12.28 -3.21 -7.17
C TYR A 149 12.48 -1.90 -6.40
N ALA A 150 11.41 -1.12 -6.26
CA ALA A 150 11.36 0.09 -5.46
C ALA A 150 10.05 0.22 -4.67
N GLY A 151 9.97 1.18 -3.77
CA GLY A 151 8.77 1.48 -3.00
C GLY A 151 8.87 2.79 -2.23
N LYS A 152 7.77 3.16 -1.58
CA LYS A 152 7.68 4.31 -0.66
C LYS A 152 7.41 3.75 0.73
N VAL A 153 8.30 4.03 1.67
CA VAL A 153 8.19 3.62 3.07
C VAL A 153 7.39 4.68 3.81
N ASP A 154 6.33 4.29 4.50
CA ASP A 154 5.49 5.23 5.24
C ASP A 154 6.27 5.89 6.38
N LEU A 155 6.92 5.07 7.23
CA LEU A 155 7.55 5.57 8.45
C LEU A 155 8.62 4.62 9.00
N VAL A 156 9.73 5.19 9.47
CA VAL A 156 10.73 4.51 10.30
C VAL A 156 10.93 5.35 11.56
N LEU A 157 10.70 4.76 12.73
CA LEU A 157 10.92 5.42 14.02
C LEU A 157 12.42 5.49 14.36
N GLN A 158 12.81 6.41 15.26
CA GLN A 158 14.22 6.54 15.69
C GLN A 158 14.81 5.26 16.30
N ASP A 159 13.99 4.38 16.88
CA ASP A 159 14.44 3.09 17.45
C ASP A 159 14.64 1.98 16.40
N GLY A 160 14.50 2.31 15.11
CA GLY A 160 14.60 1.37 14.00
C GLY A 160 13.33 0.58 13.74
N THR A 161 12.19 0.93 14.35
CA THR A 161 10.90 0.30 14.05
C THR A 161 10.39 0.77 12.69
N LEU A 162 10.22 -0.17 11.75
CA LEU A 162 9.60 0.08 10.45
C LEU A 162 8.08 -0.02 10.58
N VAL A 163 7.36 1.03 10.19
CA VAL A 163 5.90 1.12 10.32
C VAL A 163 5.26 1.24 8.94
N ASP A 164 4.17 0.51 8.73
CA ASP A 164 3.37 0.52 7.51
C ASP A 164 1.88 0.67 7.89
N PHE A 165 1.28 1.78 7.47
CA PHE A 165 -0.09 2.14 7.81
C PHE A 165 -1.07 1.47 6.85
N LYS A 166 -2.22 1.01 7.39
CA LYS A 166 -3.23 0.29 6.62
C LYS A 166 -4.64 0.78 6.91
N THR A 167 -5.31 1.33 5.90
CA THR A 167 -6.72 1.75 5.99
C THR A 167 -7.73 0.63 5.63
N SER A 168 -7.24 -0.61 5.55
CA SER A 168 -8.02 -1.78 5.17
C SER A 168 -9.01 -2.23 6.26
N LYS A 169 -9.96 -3.11 5.88
CA LYS A 169 -10.92 -3.70 6.82
C LYS A 169 -10.28 -4.61 7.87
N ALA A 170 -9.11 -5.17 7.57
CA ALA A 170 -8.34 -6.04 8.45
C ALA A 170 -6.86 -5.98 8.07
N LEU A 171 -5.99 -6.46 8.96
CA LEU A 171 -4.60 -6.75 8.62
C LEU A 171 -4.51 -8.09 7.88
N TYR A 172 -3.95 -8.07 6.67
CA TYR A 172 -3.79 -9.28 5.85
C TYR A 172 -2.34 -9.78 5.89
N PRO A 173 -2.09 -11.11 5.82
CA PRO A 173 -0.76 -11.68 5.89
C PRO A 173 0.24 -11.12 4.87
N GLU A 174 -0.24 -10.75 3.68
CA GLU A 174 0.55 -10.18 2.59
C GLU A 174 1.20 -8.84 2.96
N TYR A 175 0.64 -8.10 3.93
CA TYR A 175 1.24 -6.85 4.42
C TYR A 175 2.57 -7.09 5.13
N ARG A 176 2.78 -8.28 5.70
CA ARG A 176 4.08 -8.66 6.27
C ARG A 176 5.14 -8.72 5.18
N LEU A 177 4.79 -9.21 3.98
CA LEU A 177 5.72 -9.25 2.83
C LEU A 177 6.09 -7.84 2.37
N GLN A 178 5.17 -6.88 2.46
CA GLN A 178 5.45 -5.48 2.17
C GLN A 178 6.49 -4.90 3.15
N LEU A 179 6.33 -5.16 4.45
CA LEU A 179 7.34 -4.81 5.45
C LEU A 179 8.70 -5.48 5.19
N GLY A 180 8.71 -6.76 4.80
CA GLY A 180 9.93 -7.48 4.43
C GLY A 180 10.65 -6.85 3.23
N ALA A 181 9.90 -6.44 2.21
CA ALA A 181 10.44 -5.71 1.06
C ALA A 181 11.06 -4.37 1.49
N TYR A 182 10.34 -3.59 2.27
CA TYR A 182 10.84 -2.31 2.75
C TYR A 182 12.06 -2.45 3.65
N ALA A 183 12.12 -3.47 4.51
CA ALA A 183 13.29 -3.74 5.33
C ALA A 183 14.54 -4.02 4.48
N LEU A 184 14.44 -4.90 3.48
CA LEU A 184 15.53 -5.15 2.53
C LEU A 184 15.95 -3.87 1.81
N ALA A 185 15.00 -3.09 1.31
CA ALA A 185 15.29 -1.86 0.59
C ALA A 185 15.95 -0.81 1.51
N LEU A 186 15.55 -0.67 2.76
CA LEU A 186 16.18 0.23 3.74
C LEU A 186 17.61 -0.21 4.08
N GLU A 187 17.81 -1.52 4.30
CA GLU A 187 19.14 -2.10 4.58
C GLU A 187 20.10 -1.79 3.43
N TRP A 188 19.64 -1.96 2.18
CA TRP A 188 20.47 -1.73 1.01
C TRP A 188 20.61 -0.25 0.63
N TRP A 189 19.53 0.53 0.64
CA TRP A 189 19.49 1.90 0.10
C TRP A 189 19.97 2.93 1.11
N GLU A 190 19.46 2.85 2.34
CA GLU A 190 19.72 3.84 3.40
C GLU A 190 20.82 3.40 4.37
N ASN A 191 21.20 2.12 4.37
CA ASN A 191 22.01 1.49 5.44
C ASN A 191 21.31 1.56 6.81
N ILE A 192 19.98 1.48 6.80
CA ILE A 192 19.17 1.37 8.01
C ILE A 192 18.72 -0.09 8.11
N THR A 193 19.01 -0.74 9.23
CA THR A 193 18.52 -2.10 9.51
C THR A 193 17.37 -2.02 10.48
N PRO A 194 16.11 -2.19 10.03
CA PRO A 194 14.98 -2.17 10.93
C PRO A 194 15.06 -3.32 11.94
N THR A 195 14.80 -3.03 13.21
CA THR A 195 14.88 -3.99 14.30
C THR A 195 13.59 -4.79 14.48
N ARG A 196 12.47 -4.23 14.05
CA ARG A 196 11.13 -4.85 14.03
C ARG A 196 10.21 -4.12 13.04
N GLY A 197 9.13 -4.78 12.64
CA GLY A 197 8.05 -4.20 11.84
C GLY A 197 6.77 -3.99 12.65
N LEU A 198 6.03 -2.92 12.37
CA LEU A 198 4.67 -2.69 12.85
C LEU A 198 3.72 -2.48 11.68
N LEU A 199 2.66 -3.28 11.63
CA LEU A 199 1.49 -2.99 10.83
C LEU A 199 0.50 -2.22 11.71
N VAL A 200 0.13 -1.02 11.29
CA VAL A 200 -0.81 -0.18 12.04
C VAL A 200 -2.07 0.01 11.19
N ARG A 201 -3.13 -0.69 11.57
CA ARG A 201 -4.44 -0.54 10.92
C ARG A 201 -5.13 0.70 11.44
N LEU A 202 -5.41 1.61 10.51
CA LEU A 202 -6.20 2.83 10.71
C LEU A 202 -7.58 2.60 10.10
N GLY A 203 -8.44 1.89 10.83
CA GLY A 203 -9.75 1.51 10.35
C GLY A 203 -10.61 2.71 9.97
N LYS A 204 -11.30 2.61 8.83
CA LYS A 204 -12.28 3.63 8.37
C LYS A 204 -13.53 3.71 9.27
N ASP A 205 -13.64 2.78 10.21
CA ASP A 205 -14.60 2.69 11.30
C ASP A 205 -14.09 3.36 12.59
N GLY A 206 -12.83 3.79 12.64
CA GLY A 206 -12.15 4.32 13.83
C GLY A 206 -11.43 3.24 14.67
N PHE A 207 -11.42 1.99 14.20
CA PHE A 207 -10.75 0.91 14.91
C PHE A 207 -9.23 0.93 14.65
N LEU A 208 -8.45 1.00 15.73
CA LEU A 208 -7.00 0.91 15.72
C LEU A 208 -6.55 -0.51 16.06
N GLU A 209 -5.78 -1.13 15.18
CA GLU A 209 -5.15 -2.44 15.40
C GLU A 209 -3.66 -2.32 15.13
N VAL A 210 -2.81 -2.82 16.04
CA VAL A 210 -1.36 -2.83 15.85
C VAL A 210 -0.88 -4.27 15.89
N GLN A 211 -0.14 -4.68 14.87
CA GLN A 211 0.49 -5.98 14.82
C GLN A 211 2.01 -5.83 14.66
N GLU A 212 2.76 -6.39 15.61
CA GLU A 212 4.21 -6.56 15.48
C GLU A 212 4.57 -7.72 14.54
N VAL A 213 5.64 -7.52 13.77
CA VAL A 213 6.13 -8.43 12.74
C VAL A 213 7.63 -8.60 12.90
N ASP A 214 8.06 -9.84 13.15
CA ASP A 214 9.44 -10.27 12.93
C ASP A 214 9.73 -10.27 11.43
N LEU A 215 10.72 -9.47 11.02
CA LEU A 215 11.02 -9.16 9.63
C LEU A 215 11.81 -10.26 8.92
N GLU A 216 12.46 -11.19 9.62
CA GLU A 216 13.34 -12.18 8.99
C GLU A 216 12.62 -13.08 7.99
N ARG A 217 11.49 -13.68 8.41
CA ARG A 217 10.70 -14.53 7.51
C ARG A 217 10.09 -13.74 6.34
N PRO A 218 9.48 -12.56 6.54
CA PRO A 218 9.00 -11.75 5.43
C PRO A 218 10.08 -11.31 4.44
N LYS A 219 11.30 -10.94 4.89
CA LYS A 219 12.43 -10.62 3.99
C LYS A 219 12.74 -11.79 3.05
N GLN A 220 12.86 -13.00 3.61
CA GLN A 220 13.11 -14.21 2.83
C GLN A 220 11.97 -14.51 1.85
N ALA A 221 10.73 -14.50 2.35
CA ALA A 221 9.56 -14.80 1.52
C ALA A 221 9.38 -13.79 0.37
N PHE A 222 9.61 -12.49 0.62
CA PHE A 222 9.56 -11.48 -0.43
C PHE A 222 10.66 -11.67 -1.49
N SER A 223 11.86 -12.10 -1.08
CA SER A 223 12.96 -12.39 -2.01
C SER A 223 12.61 -13.54 -2.97
N HIS A 224 11.95 -14.60 -2.49
CA HIS A 224 11.42 -15.66 -3.36
C HIS A 224 10.27 -15.17 -4.25
N LEU A 225 9.40 -14.30 -3.73
CA LEU A 225 8.34 -13.72 -4.54
C LEU A 225 8.89 -12.86 -5.69
N MET A 226 10.02 -12.17 -5.48
CA MET A 226 10.72 -11.46 -6.54
C MET A 226 11.23 -12.40 -7.64
N GLU A 227 11.70 -13.59 -7.30
CA GLU A 227 12.12 -14.60 -8.29
C GLU A 227 10.92 -15.04 -9.15
N VAL A 228 9.78 -15.33 -8.51
CA VAL A 228 8.53 -15.67 -9.21
C VAL A 228 8.08 -14.50 -10.10
N TYR A 229 8.10 -13.27 -9.58
CA TYR A 229 7.72 -12.08 -10.35
C TYR A 229 8.57 -11.92 -11.61
N ARG A 230 9.89 -12.07 -11.49
CA ARG A 230 10.82 -11.97 -12.63
C ARG A 230 10.62 -13.08 -13.65
N TYR A 231 10.35 -14.30 -13.21
CA TYR A 231 10.04 -15.41 -14.12
C TYR A 231 8.79 -15.12 -14.96
N LEU A 232 7.75 -14.55 -14.35
CA LEU A 232 6.50 -14.19 -15.02
C LEU A 232 6.60 -12.89 -15.84
N ASN A 233 7.61 -12.07 -15.59
CA ASN A 233 7.83 -10.77 -16.24
C ASN A 233 9.32 -10.66 -16.63
N PRO A 234 9.78 -11.45 -17.62
CA PRO A 234 11.18 -11.42 -18.02
C PRO A 234 11.55 -10.02 -18.52
N PRO A 235 12.78 -9.56 -18.26
CA PRO A 235 13.26 -8.31 -18.83
C PRO A 235 13.19 -8.41 -20.36
N SER A 236 12.58 -7.39 -20.97
CA SER A 236 12.53 -7.18 -22.42
C SER A 236 13.91 -6.86 -22.97
#